data_AF-A0A4U6CNN4-F1
#
_entry.id   AF-A0A4U6CNN4-F1
#
_cell.length_a   1.000
_cell.length_b   1.000
_cell.length_c   1.000
_cell.angle_alpha   90.00
_cell.angle_beta   90.00
_cell.angle_gamma   90.00
#
_symmetry.space_group_name_H-M   'P 1'
#
loop_
_entity.id
_entity.type
_entity.pdbx_description
1 polymer ?
#
loop_
_entity_poly.entity_id
_entity_poly.type
_entity_poly.pdbx_seq_one_letter_code
_entity_poly.pdbx_strand_id
1 'polypeptide(L)'
;MRFGLGEDTIEKIISVFEQNSKVDKAYIFGSRAKGNYRPDSDIDIAIKGQDLTHSDLINLSVKLEDHNIGLSIDLLNYVSLNEPALKEHIDRVGVEIYGRWKEYRFSDFVLINPTVSLKGGVEYSFVEMKDLKDGNRSCFPSGKRKTSSGARFQDKDTLFARITPCLENGKICQVRGLENDIGFGSTEFFVFRGKENISDNDFVFYLSRWSEVRDFAENNFEGTSGRQRVPKSCFENLKLELPPIIEQRVIASILTNLDNKIDLLNRQNKTLEQLAETLFRQWFVEEAKESWEEKKLGVCRS
;
A
#
# COMPACT_ATOMS: atom_id res chain seq x y z
N MET A 1 29.55 -14.50 14.83
CA MET A 1 30.30 -13.70 13.83
C MET A 1 29.85 -14.13 12.44
N ARG A 2 29.27 -13.21 11.67
CA ARG A 2 28.86 -13.43 10.27
C ARG A 2 29.91 -12.77 9.39
N PHE A 3 30.38 -13.43 8.32
CA PHE A 3 31.43 -12.91 7.41
C PHE A 3 32.79 -12.57 8.06
N GLY A 4 33.07 -13.13 9.25
CA GLY A 4 34.25 -12.75 10.03
C GLY A 4 34.16 -11.37 10.67
N LEU A 5 32.94 -10.83 10.79
CA LEU A 5 32.65 -9.55 11.40
C LEU A 5 31.83 -9.75 12.69
N GLY A 6 32.05 -8.86 13.66
CA GLY A 6 31.20 -8.74 14.85
C GLY A 6 29.80 -8.24 14.49
N GLU A 7 28.82 -8.57 15.32
CA GLU A 7 27.43 -8.11 15.10
C GLU A 7 27.33 -6.58 15.12
N ASP A 8 28.01 -5.92 16.07
CA ASP A 8 28.13 -4.46 16.16
C ASP A 8 28.68 -3.82 14.86
N THR A 9 29.67 -4.46 14.23
CA THR A 9 30.21 -3.97 12.95
C THR A 9 29.16 -4.03 11.84
N ILE A 10 28.42 -5.13 11.75
CA ILE A 10 27.37 -5.30 10.74
C ILE A 10 26.23 -4.32 10.99
N GLU A 11 25.82 -4.13 12.24
CA GLU A 11 24.78 -3.16 12.62
C GLU A 11 25.17 -1.72 12.25
N LYS A 12 26.44 -1.33 12.48
CA LYS A 12 26.95 -0.02 12.05
C LYS A 12 26.85 0.15 10.54
N ILE A 13 27.30 -0.85 9.76
CA ILE A 13 27.21 -0.82 8.29
C ILE A 13 25.75 -0.69 7.83
N ILE A 14 24.85 -1.51 8.38
CA ILE A 14 23.42 -1.48 8.06
C ILE A 14 22.82 -0.11 8.40
N SER A 15 23.18 0.48 9.55
CA SER A 15 22.65 1.78 9.97
C SER A 15 22.99 2.92 9.00
N VAL A 16 24.15 2.86 8.35
CA VAL A 16 24.55 3.85 7.32
C VAL A 16 23.68 3.69 6.07
N PHE A 17 23.40 2.46 5.64
CA PHE A 17 22.55 2.20 4.49
C PHE A 17 21.07 2.53 4.76
N GLU A 18 20.56 2.23 5.96
CA GLU A 18 19.20 2.58 6.39
C GLU A 18 18.92 4.09 6.33
N GLN A 19 19.93 4.91 6.62
CA GLN A 19 19.81 6.38 6.57
C GLN A 19 19.82 6.94 5.14
N ASN A 20 20.11 6.12 4.12
CA ASN A 20 20.16 6.55 2.73
C ASN A 20 19.02 5.94 1.92
N SER A 21 18.02 6.76 1.61
CA SER A 21 16.83 6.36 0.84
C SER A 21 17.11 6.02 -0.63
N LYS A 22 18.34 6.06 -1.10
CA LYS A 22 18.72 5.59 -2.44
C LYS A 22 19.31 4.18 -2.42
N VAL A 23 19.66 3.64 -1.25
CA VAL A 23 20.16 2.27 -1.13
C VAL A 23 18.97 1.36 -0.91
N ASP A 24 18.70 0.50 -1.89
CA ASP A 24 17.60 -0.47 -1.82
C ASP A 24 18.09 -1.79 -1.24
N LYS A 25 19.28 -2.25 -1.65
CA LYS A 25 19.92 -3.46 -1.14
C LYS A 25 21.43 -3.32 -1.06
N ALA A 26 22.08 -4.06 -0.16
CA ALA A 26 23.52 -4.18 -0.10
C ALA A 26 23.95 -5.63 0.10
N TYR A 27 25.02 -6.02 -0.60
CA TYR A 27 25.54 -7.38 -0.65
C TYR A 27 27.03 -7.36 -0.29
N ILE A 28 27.43 -8.14 0.71
CA ILE A 28 28.85 -8.46 0.89
C ILE A 28 29.20 -9.49 -0.18
N PHE A 29 30.30 -9.28 -0.91
CA PHE A 29 30.84 -10.25 -1.85
C PHE A 29 32.33 -10.51 -1.55
N GLY A 30 33.05 -11.19 -2.45
CA GLY A 30 34.49 -11.39 -2.29
C GLY A 30 34.89 -12.41 -1.21
N SER A 31 36.03 -12.17 -0.57
CA SER A 31 36.68 -13.13 0.34
C SER A 31 35.81 -13.47 1.55
N ARG A 32 35.14 -12.46 2.12
CA ARG A 32 34.28 -12.55 3.30
C ARG A 32 32.98 -13.29 3.04
N ALA A 33 32.34 -13.04 1.89
CA ALA A 33 31.14 -13.78 1.47
C ALA A 33 31.43 -15.27 1.23
N LYS A 34 32.60 -15.59 0.66
CA LYS A 34 33.03 -16.97 0.37
C LYS A 34 33.57 -17.74 1.57
N GLY A 35 33.86 -17.05 2.67
CA GLY A 35 34.46 -17.66 3.86
C GLY A 35 35.99 -17.87 3.80
N ASN A 36 36.67 -17.38 2.75
CA ASN A 36 38.12 -17.53 2.56
C ASN A 36 38.88 -16.24 2.96
N TYR A 37 38.35 -15.50 3.94
CA TYR A 37 38.90 -14.22 4.39
C TYR A 37 39.98 -14.40 5.45
N ARG A 38 40.84 -13.38 5.58
CA ARG A 38 41.77 -13.20 6.71
C ARG A 38 41.18 -12.18 7.68
N PRO A 39 41.67 -12.11 8.93
CA PRO A 39 41.18 -11.12 9.91
C PRO A 39 41.25 -9.68 9.41
N ASP A 40 42.29 -9.35 8.65
CA ASP A 40 42.60 -8.05 8.05
C ASP A 40 42.02 -7.85 6.63
N SER A 41 41.25 -8.82 6.11
CA SER A 41 40.62 -8.69 4.80
C SER A 41 39.68 -7.48 4.74
N ASP A 42 39.69 -6.82 3.59
CA ASP A 42 38.71 -5.83 3.15
C ASP A 42 37.27 -6.34 3.24
N ILE A 43 36.34 -5.38 3.29
CA ILE A 43 34.90 -5.63 3.21
C ILE A 43 34.40 -5.10 1.87
N ASP A 44 34.26 -5.99 0.90
CA ASP A 44 33.68 -5.70 -0.40
C ASP A 44 32.14 -5.65 -0.31
N ILE A 45 31.53 -4.49 -0.60
CA ILE A 45 30.07 -4.32 -0.59
C ILE A 45 29.56 -3.77 -1.92
N ALA A 46 28.67 -4.52 -2.55
CA ALA A 46 27.91 -4.05 -3.71
C ALA A 46 26.56 -3.48 -3.24
N ILE A 47 26.31 -2.21 -3.51
CA ILE A 47 25.03 -1.55 -3.26
C ILE A 47 24.17 -1.52 -4.53
N LYS A 48 22.89 -1.85 -4.39
CA LYS A 48 21.85 -1.74 -5.42
C LYS A 48 20.88 -0.64 -4.99
N GLY A 49 20.54 0.24 -5.91
CA GLY A 49 19.67 1.37 -5.64
C GLY A 49 19.33 2.14 -6.91
N GLN A 50 18.11 2.65 -7.00
CA GLN A 50 17.74 3.55 -8.10
C GLN A 50 18.41 4.92 -7.93
N ASP A 51 19.00 5.43 -9.00
CA ASP A 51 19.63 6.76 -9.06
C ASP A 51 20.79 7.01 -8.06
N LEU A 52 21.50 5.96 -7.67
CA LEU A 52 22.76 6.09 -6.93
C LEU A 52 23.83 6.77 -7.79
N THR A 53 24.26 7.96 -7.38
CA THR A 53 25.33 8.72 -8.03
C THR A 53 26.70 8.43 -7.41
N HIS A 54 27.78 8.83 -8.09
CA HIS A 54 29.13 8.73 -7.53
C HIS A 54 29.29 9.52 -6.22
N SER A 55 28.65 10.69 -6.11
CA SER A 55 28.65 11.49 -4.89
C SER A 55 27.94 10.79 -3.72
N ASP A 56 26.87 10.04 -4.00
CA ASP A 56 26.17 9.26 -2.96
C ASP A 56 27.08 8.14 -2.41
N LEU A 57 27.82 7.46 -3.29
CA LEU A 57 28.83 6.46 -2.92
C LEU A 57 29.91 7.04 -2.03
N ILE A 58 30.51 8.18 -2.40
CA ILE A 58 31.54 8.85 -1.59
C ILE A 58 30.99 9.21 -0.21
N ASN A 59 29.78 9.79 -0.15
CA ASN A 59 29.15 10.15 1.13
C ASN A 59 28.88 8.93 2.01
N LEU A 60 28.49 7.80 1.43
CA LEU A 60 28.32 6.54 2.14
C LEU A 60 29.66 6.02 2.68
N SER A 61 30.72 6.06 1.87
CA SER A 61 32.08 5.66 2.29
C SER A 61 32.56 6.49 3.46
N VAL A 62 32.43 7.83 3.41
CA VAL A 62 32.80 8.72 4.52
C VAL A 62 32.04 8.38 5.80
N LYS A 63 30.71 8.17 5.71
CA LYS A 63 29.91 7.79 6.87
C LYS A 63 30.33 6.45 7.47
N LEU A 64 30.72 5.48 6.64
CA LEU A 64 31.22 4.19 7.13
C LEU A 64 32.56 4.33 7.86
N GLU A 65 33.45 5.20 7.37
CA GLU A 65 34.72 5.51 8.04
C GLU A 65 34.50 6.17 9.41
N ASP A 66 33.53 7.09 9.53
CA ASP A 66 33.19 7.76 10.79
C ASP A 66 32.75 6.78 11.90
N HIS A 67 32.28 5.59 11.54
CA HIS A 67 31.88 4.55 12.49
C HIS A 67 33.06 3.73 13.07
N ASN A 68 34.31 4.05 12.73
CA ASN A 68 35.53 3.40 13.23
C ASN A 68 35.51 1.87 13.13
N ILE A 69 35.12 1.35 11.96
CA ILE A 69 34.95 -0.09 11.71
C ILE A 69 36.29 -0.87 11.73
N GLY A 70 37.44 -0.18 11.67
CA GLY A 70 38.77 -0.79 11.84
C GLY A 70 39.23 -1.68 10.68
N LEU A 71 38.41 -1.79 9.63
CA LEU A 71 38.67 -2.50 8.38
C LEU A 71 38.30 -1.58 7.21
N SER A 72 39.00 -1.71 6.08
CA SER A 72 38.66 -1.00 4.85
C SER A 72 37.36 -1.54 4.25
N ILE A 73 36.52 -0.65 3.75
CA ILE A 73 35.26 -1.00 3.09
C ILE A 73 35.27 -0.44 1.67
N ASP A 74 35.15 -1.32 0.69
CA ASP A 74 35.07 -0.96 -0.73
C ASP A 74 33.60 -1.02 -1.19
N LEU A 75 33.04 0.14 -1.50
CA LEU A 75 31.67 0.25 -2.00
C LEU A 75 31.62 0.29 -3.52
N LEU A 76 30.79 -0.58 -4.11
CA LEU A 76 30.50 -0.59 -5.55
C LEU A 76 29.02 -0.35 -5.81
N ASN A 77 28.70 0.56 -6.75
CA ASN A 77 27.34 0.66 -7.29
C ASN A 77 27.14 -0.41 -8.36
N TYR A 78 26.40 -1.45 -7.99
CA TYR A 78 26.14 -2.62 -8.82
C TYR A 78 25.46 -2.26 -10.15
N VAL A 79 24.53 -1.30 -10.14
CA VAL A 79 23.78 -0.91 -11.34
C VAL A 79 24.72 -0.32 -12.39
N SER A 80 25.65 0.53 -11.97
CA SER A 80 26.62 1.20 -12.84
C SER A 80 27.81 0.34 -13.28
N LEU A 81 27.93 -0.90 -12.82
CA LEU A 81 29.05 -1.77 -13.20
C LEU A 81 28.98 -2.11 -14.70
N ASN A 82 30.08 -1.84 -15.41
CA ASN A 82 30.24 -2.17 -16.84
C ASN A 82 30.96 -3.51 -17.07
N GLU A 83 31.38 -4.20 -16.01
CA GLU A 83 32.10 -5.47 -16.08
C GLU A 83 31.14 -6.66 -15.82
N PRO A 84 30.77 -7.45 -16.85
CA PRO A 84 29.80 -8.52 -16.70
C PRO A 84 30.28 -9.66 -15.78
N ALA A 85 31.57 -10.00 -15.84
CA ALA A 85 32.16 -11.06 -15.01
C ALA A 85 32.06 -10.73 -13.51
N LEU A 86 32.24 -9.46 -13.15
CA LEU A 86 32.10 -9.01 -11.77
C LEU A 86 30.62 -9.02 -11.31
N LYS A 87 29.68 -8.61 -12.19
CA LYS A 87 28.23 -8.74 -11.89
C LYS A 87 27.84 -10.19 -11.63
N GLU A 88 28.22 -11.10 -12.54
CA GLU A 88 27.95 -12.53 -12.40
C GLU A 88 28.58 -13.10 -11.12
N HIS A 89 29.77 -12.64 -10.77
CA HIS A 89 30.41 -13.01 -9.51
C HIS A 89 29.58 -12.57 -8.30
N ILE A 90 29.18 -11.30 -8.24
CA ILE A 90 28.36 -10.75 -7.15
C ILE A 90 27.03 -11.50 -7.06
N ASP A 91 26.38 -11.78 -8.18
CA ASP A 91 25.10 -12.49 -8.18
C ASP A 91 25.24 -13.95 -7.74
N ARG A 92 26.39 -14.58 -8.01
CA ARG A 92 26.65 -15.97 -7.62
C ARG A 92 27.05 -16.12 -6.15
N VAL A 93 27.88 -15.22 -5.62
CA VAL A 93 28.48 -15.38 -4.28
C VAL A 93 28.10 -14.31 -3.28
N GLY A 94 27.46 -13.23 -3.72
CA GLY A 94 27.06 -12.13 -2.87
C GLY A 94 26.02 -12.57 -1.84
N VAL A 95 26.18 -12.12 -0.61
CA VAL A 95 25.25 -12.38 0.48
C VAL A 95 24.61 -11.07 0.92
N GLU A 96 23.28 -11.02 0.89
CA GLU A 96 22.52 -9.84 1.29
C GLU A 96 22.75 -9.54 2.78
N ILE A 97 23.17 -8.30 3.05
CA ILE A 97 23.38 -7.77 4.39
C ILE A 97 22.40 -6.66 4.75
N TYR A 98 21.81 -6.01 3.74
CA TYR A 98 20.82 -4.97 3.90
C TYR A 98 19.79 -5.05 2.78
N GLY A 99 18.53 -4.97 3.15
CA GLY A 99 17.40 -4.75 2.26
C GLY A 99 16.52 -3.69 2.89
N ARG A 100 16.19 -2.66 2.12
CA ARG A 100 15.40 -1.51 2.57
C ARG A 100 13.97 -1.93 2.93
N TRP A 101 13.37 -2.77 2.10
CA TRP A 101 12.10 -3.41 2.39
C TRP A 101 12.36 -4.64 3.24
N LYS A 102 11.51 -4.85 4.24
CA LYS A 102 11.64 -5.96 5.19
C LYS A 102 10.45 -6.90 5.04
N GLU A 103 10.67 -8.19 5.24
CA GLU A 103 9.58 -9.16 5.26
C GLU A 103 8.75 -8.97 6.54
N TYR A 104 7.43 -8.83 6.39
CA TYR A 104 6.46 -8.81 7.47
C TYR A 104 5.36 -9.84 7.23
N ARG A 105 4.82 -10.42 8.31
CA ARG A 105 3.48 -10.99 8.24
C ARG A 105 2.46 -9.85 8.19
N PHE A 106 1.39 -10.00 7.42
CA PHE A 106 0.36 -8.96 7.30
C PHE A 106 -0.20 -8.56 8.68
N SER A 107 -0.47 -9.53 9.55
CA SER A 107 -0.91 -9.32 10.94
C SER A 107 0.13 -8.63 11.86
N ASP A 108 1.42 -8.74 11.55
CA ASP A 108 2.49 -8.03 12.26
C ASP A 108 2.60 -6.58 11.79
N PHE A 109 2.20 -6.30 10.54
CA PHE A 109 2.24 -4.96 9.97
C PHE A 109 0.94 -4.16 10.18
N VAL A 110 -0.21 -4.83 10.26
CA VAL A 110 -1.55 -4.21 10.31
C VAL A 110 -2.33 -4.70 11.54
N LEU A 111 -3.01 -3.80 12.24
CA LEU A 111 -4.00 -4.17 13.26
C LEU A 111 -5.28 -4.66 12.59
N ILE A 112 -5.66 -5.91 12.86
CA ILE A 112 -6.89 -6.52 12.35
C ILE A 112 -7.95 -6.55 13.43
N ASN A 113 -9.07 -5.87 13.17
CA ASN A 113 -10.18 -5.62 14.07
C ASN A 113 -9.71 -4.96 15.38
N PRO A 114 -9.14 -3.74 15.32
CA PRO A 114 -8.78 -2.98 16.52
C PRO A 114 -10.01 -2.76 17.42
N THR A 115 -9.77 -2.70 18.73
CA THR A 115 -10.86 -2.51 19.69
C THR A 115 -11.31 -1.04 19.70
N VAL A 116 -12.60 -0.81 19.48
CA VAL A 116 -13.22 0.51 19.61
C VAL A 116 -14.42 0.41 20.57
N SER A 117 -14.45 1.30 21.56
CA SER A 117 -15.49 1.35 22.59
C SER A 117 -16.63 2.27 22.17
N LEU A 118 -17.86 1.74 22.16
CA LEU A 118 -19.08 2.51 21.89
C LEU A 118 -20.04 2.33 23.06
N LYS A 119 -20.68 3.42 23.50
CA LYS A 119 -21.66 3.38 24.60
C LYS A 119 -23.00 2.87 24.07
N GLY A 120 -23.60 1.91 24.76
CA GLY A 120 -24.89 1.35 24.36
C GLY A 120 -26.02 2.38 24.38
N GLY A 121 -26.93 2.29 23.41
CA GLY A 121 -28.09 3.20 23.31
C GLY A 121 -27.79 4.57 22.71
N VAL A 122 -26.52 4.86 22.42
CA VAL A 122 -26.09 6.11 21.76
C VAL A 122 -26.03 5.90 20.24
N GLU A 123 -26.38 6.94 19.50
CA GLU A 123 -26.28 6.95 18.04
C GLU A 123 -24.87 7.30 17.58
N TYR A 124 -24.36 6.53 16.61
CA TYR A 124 -23.06 6.74 15.99
C TYR A 124 -23.18 6.68 14.47
N SER A 125 -22.21 7.26 13.77
CA SER A 125 -22.05 7.09 12.32
C SER A 125 -22.05 5.62 11.93
N PHE A 126 -22.89 5.27 10.96
CA PHE A 126 -23.06 3.89 10.50
C PHE A 126 -22.66 3.76 9.03
N VAL A 127 -21.83 2.76 8.72
CA VAL A 127 -21.40 2.43 7.36
C VAL A 127 -21.99 1.08 6.94
N GLU A 128 -22.73 1.08 5.83
CA GLU A 128 -23.34 -0.09 5.24
C GLU A 128 -22.45 -0.72 4.16
N MET A 129 -22.69 -2.00 3.85
CA MET A 129 -21.98 -2.71 2.76
C MET A 129 -22.24 -2.08 1.37
N LYS A 130 -23.30 -1.28 1.20
CA LYS A 130 -23.58 -0.55 -0.04
C LYS A 130 -22.78 0.76 -0.17
N ASP A 131 -22.26 1.26 0.95
CA ASP A 131 -21.49 2.51 1.00
C ASP A 131 -20.05 2.28 0.50
N LEU A 132 -19.58 1.02 0.55
CA LEU A 132 -18.36 0.57 -0.09
C LEU A 132 -18.63 0.33 -1.57
N LYS A 133 -18.07 1.19 -2.42
CA LYS A 133 -18.14 1.12 -3.87
C LYS A 133 -16.76 0.81 -4.41
N ASP A 134 -16.66 -0.15 -5.32
CA ASP A 134 -15.41 -0.42 -6.01
C ASP A 134 -14.94 0.82 -6.77
N GLY A 135 -13.62 0.95 -6.92
CA GLY A 135 -12.98 2.12 -7.49
C GLY A 135 -12.88 3.30 -6.53
N ASN A 136 -13.77 3.46 -5.57
CA ASN A 136 -13.74 4.58 -4.63
C ASN A 136 -12.72 4.35 -3.51
N ARG A 137 -11.82 5.32 -3.32
CA ARG A 137 -10.89 5.34 -2.19
C ARG A 137 -11.60 5.40 -0.84
N SER A 138 -12.57 6.30 -0.73
CA SER A 138 -13.21 6.62 0.53
C SER A 138 -14.70 6.28 0.53
N CYS A 139 -15.17 5.78 1.67
CA CYS A 139 -16.59 5.63 1.97
C CYS A 139 -16.97 6.56 3.12
N PHE A 140 -18.24 6.99 3.12
CA PHE A 140 -18.80 7.90 4.10
C PHE A 140 -20.02 7.25 4.75
N PRO A 141 -20.32 7.54 6.02
CA PRO A 141 -21.47 6.96 6.69
C PRO A 141 -22.78 7.36 6.00
N SER A 142 -23.67 6.40 5.78
CA SER A 142 -24.99 6.62 5.19
C SER A 142 -25.99 7.26 6.16
N GLY A 143 -25.66 7.28 7.45
CA GLY A 143 -26.44 7.94 8.48
C GLY A 143 -25.93 7.62 9.88
N LYS A 144 -26.77 7.85 10.89
CA LYS A 144 -26.51 7.42 12.27
C LYS A 144 -27.43 6.28 12.65
N ARG A 145 -26.94 5.37 13.50
CA ARG A 145 -27.76 4.29 14.07
C ARG A 145 -27.42 4.13 15.55
N LYS A 146 -28.42 3.72 16.33
CA LYS A 146 -28.19 3.25 17.71
C LYS A 146 -27.23 2.07 17.68
N THR A 147 -26.28 2.09 18.59
CA THR A 147 -25.26 1.05 18.73
C THR A 147 -25.88 -0.35 18.76
N SER A 148 -25.35 -1.25 17.93
CA SER A 148 -25.74 -2.66 17.88
C SER A 148 -24.52 -3.54 17.62
N SER A 149 -24.73 -4.83 17.32
CA SER A 149 -23.67 -5.73 16.88
C SER A 149 -23.12 -5.30 15.51
N GLY A 150 -21.80 -5.20 15.39
CA GLY A 150 -21.16 -4.74 14.16
C GLY A 150 -19.66 -4.61 14.33
N ALA A 151 -18.95 -4.48 13.20
CA ALA A 151 -17.56 -4.06 13.23
C ALA A 151 -17.48 -2.60 13.66
N ARG A 152 -16.53 -2.26 14.54
CA ARG A 152 -16.34 -0.92 15.09
C ARG A 152 -15.00 -0.39 14.62
N PHE A 153 -14.94 0.90 14.29
CA PHE A 153 -13.80 1.50 13.61
C PHE A 153 -13.73 3.00 13.91
N GLN A 154 -12.60 3.60 13.56
CA GLN A 154 -12.32 5.04 13.64
C GLN A 154 -12.11 5.64 12.25
N ASP A 155 -12.08 6.97 12.13
CA ASP A 155 -11.77 7.62 10.86
C ASP A 155 -10.36 7.19 10.41
N LYS A 156 -10.12 7.10 9.09
CA LYS A 156 -8.89 6.53 8.48
C LYS A 156 -8.77 5.00 8.51
N ASP A 157 -9.62 4.28 9.22
CA ASP A 157 -9.59 2.82 9.14
C ASP A 157 -9.98 2.32 7.74
N THR A 158 -9.40 1.19 7.34
CA THR A 158 -9.77 0.51 6.10
C THR A 158 -10.82 -0.56 6.41
N LEU A 159 -11.99 -0.44 5.76
CA LEU A 159 -13.04 -1.44 5.80
C LEU A 159 -12.84 -2.40 4.63
N PHE A 160 -12.64 -3.67 4.97
CA PHE A 160 -12.39 -4.76 4.02
C PHE A 160 -13.53 -5.76 4.12
N ALA A 161 -14.34 -5.90 3.07
CA ALA A 161 -15.40 -6.90 3.06
C ALA A 161 -14.80 -8.31 3.13
N ARG A 162 -15.30 -9.16 4.03
CA ARG A 162 -14.78 -10.53 4.19
C ARG A 162 -15.63 -11.63 3.56
N ILE A 163 -16.75 -11.29 2.92
CA ILE A 163 -17.76 -12.25 2.45
C ILE A 163 -17.94 -12.18 0.92
N THR A 164 -18.26 -13.31 0.29
CA THR A 164 -18.67 -13.35 -1.13
C THR A 164 -20.09 -12.78 -1.35
N PRO A 165 -20.36 -12.09 -2.48
CA PRO A 165 -19.41 -11.66 -3.51
C PRO A 165 -18.80 -10.28 -3.21
N CYS A 166 -18.90 -9.77 -1.98
CA CYS A 166 -18.53 -8.39 -1.68
C CYS A 166 -17.02 -8.15 -1.84
N LEU A 167 -16.18 -9.06 -1.36
CA LEU A 167 -14.73 -8.96 -1.55
C LEU A 167 -14.33 -9.09 -3.03
N GLU A 168 -14.93 -10.05 -3.74
CA GLU A 168 -14.71 -10.30 -5.18
C GLU A 168 -15.11 -9.10 -6.04
N ASN A 169 -16.05 -8.28 -5.55
CA ASN A 169 -16.43 -7.01 -6.16
C ASN A 169 -15.58 -5.83 -5.64
N GLY A 170 -14.42 -6.08 -5.04
CA GLY A 170 -13.48 -5.04 -4.63
C GLY A 170 -14.00 -4.11 -3.53
N LYS A 171 -14.97 -4.54 -2.69
CA LYS A 171 -15.53 -3.71 -1.62
C LYS A 171 -14.55 -3.50 -0.47
N ILE A 172 -13.60 -2.61 -0.71
CA ILE A 172 -12.55 -2.18 0.19
C ILE A 172 -12.48 -0.66 0.11
N CYS A 173 -12.75 0.03 1.21
CA CYS A 173 -12.72 1.49 1.26
C CYS A 173 -12.12 1.97 2.58
N GLN A 174 -11.49 3.13 2.55
CA GLN A 174 -11.11 3.84 3.76
C GLN A 174 -12.30 4.65 4.28
N VAL A 175 -12.61 4.56 5.57
CA VAL A 175 -13.75 5.31 6.15
C VAL A 175 -13.37 6.76 6.45
N ARG A 176 -14.28 7.67 6.10
CA ARG A 176 -14.14 9.12 6.23
C ARG A 176 -15.43 9.75 6.76
N GLY A 177 -15.30 10.85 7.50
CA GLY A 177 -16.42 11.68 7.93
C GLY A 177 -17.22 11.07 9.07
N LEU A 178 -16.57 10.30 9.96
CA LEU A 178 -17.22 9.80 11.17
C LEU A 178 -17.39 10.93 12.20
N GLU A 179 -18.56 10.98 12.81
CA GLU A 179 -18.81 11.92 13.91
C GLU A 179 -18.05 11.46 15.16
N ASN A 180 -17.32 12.39 15.79
CA ASN A 180 -16.44 12.11 16.94
C ASN A 180 -15.39 11.02 16.66
N ASP A 181 -14.98 10.85 15.41
CA ASP A 181 -13.93 9.91 14.99
C ASP A 181 -14.27 8.42 15.21
N ILE A 182 -15.51 8.07 15.54
CA ILE A 182 -15.91 6.68 15.82
C ILE A 182 -17.21 6.30 15.11
N GLY A 183 -17.26 5.06 14.64
CA GLY A 183 -18.42 4.52 13.94
C GLY A 183 -18.48 3.00 14.02
N PHE A 184 -19.55 2.46 13.45
CA PHE A 184 -19.70 1.02 13.31
C PHE A 184 -20.43 0.67 12.01
N GLY A 185 -20.40 -0.60 11.65
CA GLY A 185 -20.98 -1.08 10.39
C GLY A 185 -21.32 -2.56 10.44
N SER A 186 -21.44 -3.16 9.27
CA SER A 186 -21.68 -4.59 9.11
C SER A 186 -20.69 -5.45 9.92
N THR A 187 -21.14 -6.61 10.41
CA THR A 187 -20.26 -7.64 10.99
C THR A 187 -19.37 -8.33 9.94
N GLU A 188 -19.66 -8.11 8.65
CA GLU A 188 -18.93 -8.67 7.51
C GLU A 188 -17.76 -7.77 7.06
N PHE A 189 -17.33 -6.84 7.91
CA PHE A 189 -16.10 -6.07 7.70
C PHE A 189 -14.98 -6.64 8.56
N PHE A 190 -13.82 -6.85 7.94
CA PHE A 190 -12.56 -6.66 8.65
C PHE A 190 -12.24 -5.16 8.70
N VAL A 191 -11.73 -4.73 9.85
CA VAL A 191 -11.25 -3.37 10.06
C VAL A 191 -9.74 -3.43 10.15
N PHE A 192 -9.06 -2.76 9.22
CA PHE A 192 -7.61 -2.69 9.17
C PHE A 192 -7.13 -1.30 9.55
N ARG A 193 -6.15 -1.25 10.46
CA ARG A 193 -5.54 -0.02 10.94
C ARG A 193 -4.02 -0.15 10.96
N GLY A 194 -3.33 0.92 10.60
CA GLY A 194 -1.89 1.03 10.74
C GLY A 194 -1.44 0.91 12.19
N LYS A 195 -0.29 0.28 12.40
CA LYS A 195 0.39 0.21 13.69
C LYS A 195 1.29 1.43 13.83
N GLU A 196 1.27 2.04 15.01
CA GLU A 196 2.11 3.21 15.31
C GLU A 196 3.59 2.90 15.01
N ASN A 197 4.26 3.82 14.30
CA ASN A 197 5.66 3.71 13.84
C ASN A 197 5.99 2.54 12.92
N ILE A 198 5.03 1.67 12.58
CA ILE A 198 5.23 0.52 11.69
C ILE A 198 4.54 0.76 10.35
N SER A 199 3.27 1.17 10.38
CA SER A 199 2.47 1.32 9.17
C SER A 199 1.56 2.54 9.15
N ASP A 200 1.46 3.16 7.98
CA ASP A 200 0.60 4.32 7.72
C ASP A 200 -0.82 3.90 7.30
N ASN A 201 -1.86 4.57 7.80
CA ASN A 201 -3.25 4.21 7.51
C ASN A 201 -3.64 4.33 6.03
N ASP A 202 -3.12 5.33 5.32
CA ASP A 202 -3.39 5.50 3.90
C ASP A 202 -2.61 4.44 3.09
N PHE A 203 -1.40 4.09 3.53
CA PHE A 203 -0.66 2.96 2.94
C PHE A 203 -1.38 1.62 3.16
N VAL A 204 -1.89 1.35 4.37
CA VAL A 204 -2.66 0.14 4.68
C VAL A 204 -3.89 0.01 3.79
N PHE A 205 -4.56 1.11 3.47
CA PHE A 205 -5.66 1.11 2.51
C PHE A 205 -5.21 0.58 1.13
N TYR A 206 -4.13 1.15 0.58
CA TYR A 206 -3.60 0.71 -0.73
C TYR A 206 -3.05 -0.71 -0.69
N LEU A 207 -2.36 -1.07 0.38
CA LEU A 207 -1.88 -2.43 0.63
C LEU A 207 -3.05 -3.43 0.61
N SER A 208 -4.18 -3.08 1.22
CA SER A 208 -5.37 -3.94 1.27
C SER A 208 -6.04 -4.12 -0.11
N ARG A 209 -5.85 -3.17 -1.03
CA ARG A 209 -6.35 -3.26 -2.42
C ARG A 209 -5.36 -3.92 -3.36
N TRP A 210 -4.10 -4.09 -2.95
CA TRP A 210 -3.10 -4.73 -3.77
C TRP A 210 -3.49 -6.18 -4.05
N SER A 211 -3.29 -6.62 -5.30
CA SER A 211 -3.69 -7.94 -5.76
C SER A 211 -3.10 -9.06 -4.90
N GLU A 212 -1.86 -8.93 -4.44
CA GLU A 212 -1.24 -9.96 -3.61
C GLU A 212 -1.99 -10.18 -2.27
N VAL A 213 -2.51 -9.12 -1.65
CA VAL A 213 -3.31 -9.23 -0.41
C VAL A 213 -4.73 -9.70 -0.73
N ARG A 214 -5.34 -9.11 -1.75
CA ARG A 214 -6.73 -9.37 -2.11
C ARG A 214 -6.93 -10.78 -2.66
N ASP A 215 -6.11 -11.20 -3.61
CA ASP A 215 -6.17 -12.52 -4.23
C ASP A 215 -5.85 -13.60 -3.19
N PHE A 216 -4.90 -13.34 -2.28
CA PHE A 216 -4.63 -14.25 -1.18
C PHE A 216 -5.86 -14.42 -0.26
N ALA A 217 -6.55 -13.32 0.08
CA ALA A 217 -7.77 -13.38 0.87
C ALA A 217 -8.90 -14.14 0.15
N GLU A 218 -9.11 -13.86 -1.15
CA GLU A 218 -10.12 -14.54 -1.98
C GLU A 218 -9.85 -16.04 -2.12
N ASN A 219 -8.58 -16.46 -2.26
CA ASN A 219 -8.20 -17.88 -2.32
C ASN A 219 -8.38 -18.65 -1.00
N ASN A 220 -8.60 -17.94 0.12
CA ASN A 220 -8.78 -18.52 1.45
C ASN A 220 -10.24 -18.43 1.95
N PHE A 221 -11.21 -18.39 1.02
CA PHE A 221 -12.62 -18.43 1.37
C PHE A 221 -13.04 -19.77 2.01
N GLU A 222 -13.63 -19.70 3.20
CA GLU A 222 -14.19 -20.86 3.91
C GLU A 222 -15.73 -20.81 3.97
N GLY A 223 -16.40 -21.96 3.91
CA GLY A 223 -17.85 -22.10 4.06
C GLY A 223 -18.54 -22.82 2.90
N THR A 224 -19.87 -22.88 2.95
CA THR A 224 -20.72 -23.53 1.94
C THR A 224 -21.00 -22.61 0.74
N SER A 225 -21.28 -23.21 -0.42
CA SER A 225 -21.51 -22.51 -1.69
C SER A 225 -22.48 -21.31 -1.56
N GLY A 226 -22.05 -20.15 -2.05
CA GLY A 226 -22.83 -18.91 -2.14
C GLY A 226 -22.63 -17.87 -1.03
N ARG A 227 -22.10 -18.25 0.15
CA ARG A 227 -21.74 -17.31 1.24
C ARG A 227 -20.51 -17.78 1.99
N GLN A 228 -19.35 -17.63 1.36
CA GLN A 228 -18.05 -17.94 1.95
C GLN A 228 -17.47 -16.72 2.62
N ARG A 229 -16.62 -16.93 3.64
CA ARG A 229 -15.96 -15.87 4.38
C ARG A 229 -14.47 -16.12 4.48
N VAL A 230 -13.70 -15.05 4.37
CA VAL A 230 -12.28 -15.08 4.70
C VAL A 230 -12.17 -15.20 6.24
N PRO A 231 -11.45 -16.20 6.77
CA PRO A 231 -11.15 -16.30 8.19
C PRO A 231 -10.04 -15.31 8.56
N LYS A 232 -10.03 -14.82 9.80
CA LYS A 232 -9.00 -13.88 10.27
C LYS A 232 -7.60 -14.49 10.21
N SER A 233 -7.49 -15.80 10.48
CA SER A 233 -6.24 -16.57 10.50
C SER A 233 -5.50 -16.59 9.15
N CYS A 234 -6.20 -16.34 8.04
CA CYS A 234 -5.59 -16.22 6.71
C CYS A 234 -4.42 -15.20 6.74
N PHE A 235 -4.61 -14.05 7.38
CA PHE A 235 -3.61 -12.98 7.44
C PHE A 235 -2.42 -13.26 8.39
N GLU A 236 -2.40 -14.38 9.11
CA GLU A 236 -1.25 -14.82 9.91
C GLU A 236 -0.15 -15.46 9.04
N ASN A 237 -0.54 -15.99 7.89
CA ASN A 237 0.35 -16.69 6.98
C ASN A 237 0.78 -15.86 5.75
N LEU A 238 0.10 -14.75 5.49
CA LEU A 238 0.47 -13.82 4.42
C LEU A 238 1.75 -13.07 4.80
N LYS A 239 2.84 -13.36 4.07
CA LYS A 239 4.13 -12.68 4.21
C LYS A 239 4.35 -11.77 3.00
N LEU A 240 4.82 -10.55 3.24
CA LEU A 240 5.04 -9.53 2.22
C LEU A 240 6.34 -8.78 2.51
N GLU A 241 7.08 -8.40 1.47
CA GLU A 241 8.14 -7.40 1.58
C GLU A 241 7.51 -6.01 1.61
N LEU A 242 7.70 -5.26 2.70
CA LEU A 242 7.06 -3.96 2.89
C LEU A 242 8.07 -2.84 3.16
N PRO A 243 7.79 -1.61 2.64
CA PRO A 243 8.67 -0.47 2.79
C PRO A 243 8.68 0.10 4.22
N PRO A 244 9.72 0.87 4.59
CA PRO A 244 9.75 1.64 5.83
C PRO A 244 8.72 2.77 5.84
N ILE A 245 8.33 3.22 7.03
CA ILE A 245 7.21 4.17 7.25
C ILE A 245 7.31 5.48 6.46
N ILE A 246 8.53 5.99 6.25
CA ILE A 246 8.74 7.24 5.50
C ILE A 246 8.33 7.03 4.03
N GLU A 247 8.75 5.93 3.43
CA GLU A 247 8.45 5.59 2.05
C GLU A 247 6.97 5.20 1.87
N GLN A 248 6.39 4.48 2.83
CA GLN A 248 4.95 4.21 2.85
C GLN A 248 4.12 5.49 2.70
N ARG A 249 4.47 6.54 3.46
CA ARG A 249 3.79 7.85 3.39
C ARG A 249 3.95 8.50 2.02
N VAL A 250 5.14 8.42 1.42
CA VAL A 250 5.38 8.93 0.06
C VAL A 250 4.51 8.19 -0.95
N ILE A 251 4.54 6.86 -0.95
CA ILE A 251 3.73 6.01 -1.83
C ILE A 251 2.24 6.34 -1.66
N ALA A 252 1.75 6.33 -0.42
CA ALA A 252 0.36 6.60 -0.11
C ALA A 252 -0.06 8.02 -0.52
N SER A 253 0.81 9.02 -0.38
CA SER A 253 0.53 10.39 -0.82
C SER A 253 0.37 10.48 -2.34
N ILE A 254 1.23 9.81 -3.10
CA ILE A 254 1.16 9.80 -4.57
C ILE A 254 -0.13 9.14 -5.02
N LEU A 255 -0.43 7.95 -4.50
CA LEU A 255 -1.65 7.21 -4.84
C LEU A 255 -2.91 7.97 -4.42
N THR A 256 -2.90 8.61 -3.25
CA THR A 256 -4.01 9.45 -2.78
C THR A 256 -4.24 10.63 -3.71
N ASN A 257 -3.18 11.29 -4.19
CA ASN A 257 -3.31 12.38 -5.14
C ASN A 257 -3.91 11.91 -6.48
N LEU A 258 -3.54 10.73 -6.96
CA LEU A 258 -4.12 10.13 -8.17
C LEU A 258 -5.61 9.82 -7.98
N ASP A 259 -5.98 9.18 -6.87
CA ASP A 259 -7.39 8.88 -6.56
C ASP A 259 -8.23 10.16 -6.42
N ASN A 260 -7.70 11.19 -5.76
CA ASN A 260 -8.37 12.49 -5.65
C ASN A 260 -8.63 13.11 -7.03
N LYS A 261 -7.69 12.95 -7.97
CA LYS A 261 -7.86 13.42 -9.34
C LYS A 261 -8.90 12.60 -10.09
N ILE A 262 -8.93 11.28 -9.92
CA ILE A 262 -9.95 10.39 -10.52
C ILE A 262 -11.35 10.78 -10.02
N ASP A 263 -11.51 10.97 -8.71
CA ASP A 263 -12.78 11.39 -8.11
C ASP A 263 -13.23 12.77 -8.64
N LEU A 264 -12.31 13.73 -8.74
CA LEU A 264 -12.60 15.05 -9.32
C LEU A 264 -13.08 14.94 -10.77
N LEU A 265 -12.40 14.16 -11.60
CA LEU A 265 -12.77 13.95 -13.01
C LEU A 265 -14.14 13.27 -13.14
N ASN A 266 -14.42 12.26 -12.32
CA ASN A 266 -15.72 11.59 -12.31
C ASN A 266 -16.86 12.54 -11.92
N ARG A 267 -16.65 13.44 -10.96
CA ARG A 267 -17.62 14.48 -10.60
C ARG A 267 -17.84 15.47 -11.75
N GLN A 268 -16.77 15.90 -12.41
CA GLN A 268 -16.86 16.79 -13.59
C GLN A 268 -17.64 16.14 -14.73
N ASN A 269 -17.34 14.88 -15.07
CA ASN A 269 -18.07 14.14 -16.10
C ASN A 269 -19.56 14.05 -15.77
N LYS A 270 -19.90 13.72 -14.53
CA LYS A 270 -21.30 13.66 -14.08
C LYS A 270 -22.02 15.00 -14.22
N THR A 271 -21.35 16.11 -13.87
CA THR A 271 -21.93 17.45 -14.05
C THR A 271 -22.12 17.79 -15.54
N LEU A 272 -21.16 17.43 -16.40
CA LEU A 272 -21.27 17.64 -17.85
C LEU A 272 -22.43 16.84 -18.45
N GLU A 273 -22.60 15.58 -18.03
CA GLU A 273 -23.73 14.74 -18.43
C GLU A 273 -25.07 15.38 -18.02
N GLN A 274 -25.19 15.85 -16.78
CA GLN A 274 -26.40 16.52 -16.29
C GLN A 274 -26.70 17.82 -17.03
N LEU A 275 -25.67 18.60 -17.37
CA LEU A 275 -25.83 19.81 -18.18
C LEU A 275 -26.29 19.47 -19.60
N ALA A 276 -25.72 18.43 -20.22
CA ALA A 276 -26.14 17.97 -21.54
C ALA A 276 -27.59 17.49 -21.55
N GLU A 277 -28.01 16.72 -20.54
CA GLU A 277 -29.41 16.28 -20.37
C GLU A 277 -30.35 17.47 -20.19
N THR A 278 -29.94 18.46 -19.38
CA THR A 278 -30.74 19.68 -19.14
C THR A 278 -30.89 20.50 -20.42
N LEU A 279 -29.81 20.72 -21.17
CA LEU A 279 -29.84 21.45 -22.46
C LEU A 279 -30.69 20.71 -23.49
N PHE A 280 -30.56 19.38 -23.56
CA PHE A 280 -31.38 18.57 -24.46
C PHE A 280 -32.87 18.72 -24.13
N ARG A 281 -33.24 18.62 -22.85
CA ARG A 281 -34.63 18.80 -22.40
C ARG A 281 -35.13 20.21 -22.70
N GLN A 282 -34.33 21.23 -22.44
CA GLN A 282 -34.69 22.61 -22.73
C GLN A 282 -34.95 22.82 -24.23
N TRP A 283 -34.03 22.40 -25.10
CA TRP A 283 -34.14 22.67 -26.55
C TRP A 283 -35.17 21.81 -27.28
N PHE A 284 -35.31 20.54 -26.91
CA PHE A 284 -36.11 19.58 -27.67
C PHE A 284 -37.45 19.23 -27.03
N VAL A 285 -37.69 19.63 -25.78
CA VAL A 285 -38.95 19.36 -25.07
C VAL A 285 -39.64 20.66 -24.67
N GLU A 286 -38.94 21.56 -23.97
CA GLU A 286 -39.57 22.77 -23.41
C GLU A 286 -39.69 23.90 -24.43
N GLU A 287 -38.63 24.16 -25.21
CA GLU A 287 -38.59 25.18 -26.26
C GLU A 287 -38.78 24.60 -27.66
N ALA A 288 -39.41 23.42 -27.75
CA ALA A 288 -39.73 22.80 -29.03
C ALA A 288 -40.60 23.76 -29.87
N LYS A 289 -40.11 24.13 -31.06
CA LYS A 289 -40.82 25.09 -31.92
C LYS A 289 -42.14 24.46 -32.39
N GLU A 290 -43.23 25.20 -32.33
CA GLU A 290 -44.55 24.75 -32.83
C GLU A 290 -44.53 24.33 -34.31
N SER A 291 -43.56 24.84 -35.08
CA SER A 291 -43.35 24.47 -36.48
C SER A 291 -42.63 23.12 -36.67
N TRP A 292 -42.25 22.42 -35.61
CA TRP A 292 -41.59 21.12 -35.69
C TRP A 292 -42.62 20.01 -35.87
N GLU A 293 -42.41 19.15 -36.86
CA GLU A 293 -43.27 18.01 -37.15
C GLU A 293 -42.67 16.73 -36.56
N GLU A 294 -43.47 15.97 -35.82
CA GLU A 294 -43.08 14.64 -35.35
C GLU A 294 -43.12 13.63 -36.51
N LYS A 295 -41.99 12.95 -36.78
CA LYS A 295 -41.86 11.97 -37.86
C LYS A 295 -41.25 10.68 -37.36
N LYS A 296 -41.66 9.55 -37.94
CA LYS A 296 -41.01 8.26 -37.71
C LYS A 296 -39.59 8.31 -38.26
N LEU A 297 -38.62 7.77 -37.50
CA LEU A 297 -37.18 7.83 -37.83
C LEU A 297 -36.84 7.41 -39.28
N GLY A 298 -37.56 6.43 -39.83
CA GLY A 298 -37.35 5.95 -41.20
C GLY A 298 -37.91 6.83 -42.33
N VAL A 299 -38.60 7.93 -41.99
CA VAL A 299 -39.24 8.87 -42.94
C VAL A 299 -38.49 10.21 -43.01
N CYS A 300 -37.60 10.48 -42.04
CA CYS A 300 -36.68 11.62 -42.09
C CYS A 300 -35.61 11.37 -43.17
N ARG A 301 -35.92 11.70 -44.44
CA ARG A 301 -34.90 11.76 -45.49
C ARG A 301 -34.11 13.06 -45.34
N SER A 302 -32.78 12.90 -45.43
CA SER A 302 -31.75 13.95 -45.49
C SER A 302 -32.04 15.02 -46.53
#